data_AF-A0A4R6SY00-F1
#
_entry.id   AF-A0A4R6SY00-F1
#
_cell.length_a   1.000
_cell.length_b   1.000
_cell.length_c   1.000
_cell.angle_alpha   90.00
_cell.angle_beta   90.00
_cell.angle_gamma   90.00
#
_symmetry.space_group_name_H-M   'P 1'
#
loop_
_entity.id
_entity.type
_entity.pdbx_description
1 polymer ?
#
loop_
_entity_poly.entity_id
_entity_poly.type
_entity_poly.pdbx_seq_one_letter_code
_entity_poly.pdbx_strand_id
1 'polypeptide(L)'
;MKTLTKTVFASLFTAVLLSTSAMATFAASPIQKTTAYAGFNKIWVSGNVKIVLTQSDQEEVQVGEDFNSEMTTIQSKGQTLYINSMESAQVTINVSVKDLQRIEAAGSSVVVTSNNFDVKYLQVFLSQSATAKVKTTAGSLYTVVNDDAVLRLNGSADEHTLIAANLKNTKLDNFVSKNSTATVIAMKAVKLAANDIR
;
A
#
# COMPACT_ATOMS: atom_id res chain seq x y z
N MET A 1 22.95 -57.25 46.31
CA MET A 1 21.58 -56.69 46.28
C MET A 1 21.46 -55.71 45.11
N LYS A 2 20.43 -55.90 44.26
CA LYS A 2 19.70 -54.88 43.48
C LYS A 2 20.47 -54.18 42.32
N THR A 3 20.00 -54.03 41.09
CA THR A 3 18.86 -54.53 40.30
C THR A 3 19.10 -54.03 38.86
N LEU A 4 18.94 -54.91 37.88
CA LEU A 4 18.72 -54.56 36.48
C LEU A 4 17.38 -53.82 36.33
N THR A 5 17.32 -52.66 35.67
CA THR A 5 16.26 -52.29 34.69
C THR A 5 16.44 -50.88 34.10
N LYS A 6 16.33 -50.81 32.75
CA LYS A 6 15.63 -49.81 31.90
C LYS A 6 15.93 -48.32 32.14
N THR A 7 16.25 -47.53 31.11
CA THR A 7 15.22 -46.99 30.20
C THR A 7 15.89 -46.33 28.99
N VAL A 8 15.41 -46.67 27.79
CA VAL A 8 15.72 -46.02 26.51
C VAL A 8 15.01 -44.67 26.48
N PHE A 9 15.75 -43.56 26.39
CA PHE A 9 15.18 -42.25 26.07
C PHE A 9 14.84 -42.20 24.58
N ALA A 10 13.65 -42.68 24.23
CA ALA A 10 13.08 -42.49 22.91
C ALA A 10 12.66 -41.03 22.75
N SER A 11 13.16 -40.44 21.67
CA SER A 11 12.86 -39.13 21.13
C SER A 11 11.37 -38.77 21.09
N LEU A 12 11.03 -37.56 21.51
CA LEU A 12 9.82 -36.86 21.05
C LEU A 12 10.24 -35.53 20.44
N PHE A 13 10.54 -35.56 19.14
CA PHE A 13 10.67 -34.36 18.32
C PHE A 13 9.28 -33.75 18.18
N THR A 14 9.01 -32.70 18.94
CA THR A 14 7.74 -31.99 18.89
C THR A 14 7.68 -31.24 17.56
N ALA A 15 6.91 -31.77 16.61
CA ALA A 15 6.65 -31.09 15.35
C ALA A 15 5.95 -29.76 15.64
N VAL A 16 6.66 -28.65 15.41
CA VAL A 16 6.06 -27.32 15.36
C VAL A 16 5.13 -27.30 14.16
N LEU A 17 3.82 -27.24 14.42
CA LEU A 17 2.80 -26.98 13.41
C LEU A 17 3.08 -25.61 12.79
N LEU A 18 3.72 -25.59 11.62
CA LEU A 18 3.80 -24.40 10.80
C LEU A 18 2.37 -24.04 10.39
N SER A 19 1.81 -23.02 11.04
CA SER A 19 0.57 -22.39 10.61
C SER A 19 0.89 -21.69 9.29
N THR A 20 0.63 -22.37 8.18
CA THR A 20 0.74 -21.76 6.85
C THR A 20 -0.32 -20.68 6.78
N SER A 21 0.09 -19.42 6.93
CA SER A 21 -0.76 -18.29 6.57
C SER A 21 -1.11 -18.47 5.09
N ALA A 22 -2.38 -18.71 4.79
CA ALA A 22 -2.87 -18.73 3.43
C ALA A 22 -2.50 -17.40 2.77
N MET A 23 -1.49 -17.42 1.90
CA MET A 23 -1.25 -16.32 0.99
C MET A 23 -2.47 -16.28 0.08
N ALA A 24 -3.21 -15.17 0.12
CA ALA A 24 -4.27 -14.94 -0.84
C ALA A 24 -3.61 -14.90 -2.23
N THR A 25 -3.76 -15.98 -3.00
CA THR A 25 -3.54 -15.95 -4.44
C THR A 25 -4.55 -14.96 -4.99
N PHE A 26 -4.07 -13.80 -5.42
CA PHE A 26 -4.88 -12.91 -6.23
C PHE A 26 -5.09 -13.64 -7.56
N ALA A 27 -6.34 -14.04 -7.84
CA ALA A 27 -6.70 -14.49 -9.18
C ALA A 27 -6.41 -13.32 -10.12
N ALA A 28 -5.44 -13.48 -11.01
CA ALA A 28 -5.15 -12.48 -12.04
C ALA A 28 -6.28 -12.53 -13.07
N SER A 29 -7.00 -11.42 -13.25
CA SER A 29 -7.88 -11.26 -14.41
C SER A 29 -7.04 -11.41 -15.70
N PRO A 30 -7.57 -12.03 -16.76
CA PRO A 30 -6.88 -12.10 -18.05
C PRO A 30 -6.47 -10.69 -18.49
N ILE A 31 -5.19 -10.52 -18.88
CA ILE A 31 -4.68 -9.22 -19.33
C ILE A 31 -5.28 -8.92 -20.71
N GLN A 32 -6.03 -7.83 -20.82
CA GLN A 32 -6.66 -7.40 -22.07
C GLN A 32 -5.77 -6.43 -22.84
N LYS A 33 -5.13 -5.49 -22.13
CA LYS A 33 -4.33 -4.42 -22.74
C LYS A 33 -3.13 -4.06 -21.88
N THR A 34 -1.98 -3.97 -22.53
CA THR A 34 -0.74 -3.41 -21.98
C THR A 34 -0.42 -2.10 -22.70
N THR A 35 -0.12 -1.06 -21.94
CA THR A 35 0.28 0.25 -22.47
C THR A 35 1.60 0.66 -21.83
N ALA A 36 2.60 0.94 -22.66
CA ALA A 36 3.87 1.49 -22.17
C ALA A 36 3.69 2.95 -21.75
N TYR A 37 4.23 3.30 -20.58
CA TYR A 37 4.27 4.67 -20.06
C TYR A 37 5.67 4.91 -19.55
N ALA A 38 6.40 5.89 -20.08
CA ALA A 38 7.78 6.12 -19.68
C ALA A 38 7.92 7.37 -18.78
N GLY A 39 8.87 7.31 -17.84
CA GLY A 39 9.38 8.45 -17.08
C GLY A 39 8.48 8.95 -15.94
N PHE A 40 7.54 8.13 -15.47
CA PHE A 40 6.73 8.48 -14.31
C PHE A 40 7.30 7.89 -13.03
N ASN A 41 7.23 8.65 -11.94
CA ASN A 41 7.65 8.22 -10.60
C ASN A 41 6.60 8.57 -9.53
N LYS A 42 5.45 9.11 -9.95
CA LYS A 42 4.34 9.47 -9.06
C LYS A 42 3.08 8.81 -9.57
N ILE A 43 2.30 8.29 -8.63
CA ILE A 43 0.97 7.76 -8.87
C ILE A 43 -0.02 8.66 -8.17
N TRP A 44 -1.02 9.14 -8.89
CA TRP A 44 -2.20 9.73 -8.32
C TRP A 44 -3.39 8.83 -8.66
N VAL A 45 -4.11 8.37 -7.64
CA VAL A 45 -5.24 7.46 -7.81
C VAL A 45 -6.45 7.87 -6.98
N SER A 46 -7.64 7.77 -7.56
CA SER A 46 -8.89 8.03 -6.84
C SER A 46 -10.06 7.21 -7.39
N GLY A 47 -11.08 7.00 -6.55
CA GLY A 47 -12.28 6.24 -6.92
C GLY A 47 -12.16 4.74 -6.66
N ASN A 48 -13.03 3.94 -7.29
CA ASN A 48 -13.19 2.52 -6.98
C ASN A 48 -12.23 1.64 -7.80
N VAL A 49 -10.94 1.77 -7.54
CA VAL A 49 -9.88 1.09 -8.29
C VAL A 49 -8.86 0.48 -7.35
N LYS A 50 -8.37 -0.71 -7.72
CA LYS A 50 -7.23 -1.36 -7.09
C LYS A 50 -6.01 -1.27 -8.00
N ILE A 51 -4.94 -0.67 -7.49
CA ILE A 51 -3.63 -0.63 -8.16
C ILE A 51 -2.72 -1.68 -7.54
N VAL A 52 -2.15 -2.53 -8.38
CA VAL A 52 -1.05 -3.43 -8.01
C VAL A 52 0.24 -2.86 -8.58
N LEU A 53 1.06 -2.27 -7.71
CA LEU A 53 2.34 -1.65 -8.06
C LEU A 53 3.45 -2.70 -8.03
N THR A 54 4.23 -2.77 -9.11
CA THR A 54 5.42 -3.62 -9.20
C THR A 54 6.63 -2.77 -9.54
N GLN A 55 7.69 -2.85 -8.75
CA GLN A 55 8.96 -2.24 -9.15
C GLN A 55 9.60 -3.08 -10.25
N SER A 56 9.89 -2.47 -11.40
CA SER A 56 10.44 -3.15 -12.58
C SER A 56 11.21 -2.17 -13.46
N ASP A 57 12.17 -2.66 -14.26
CA ASP A 57 12.85 -1.86 -15.27
C ASP A 57 11.95 -1.47 -16.44
N GLN A 58 10.84 -2.20 -16.63
CA GLN A 58 9.81 -1.88 -17.63
C GLN A 58 8.70 -1.06 -16.98
N GLU A 59 8.39 0.08 -17.58
CA GLU A 59 7.34 0.97 -17.12
C GLU A 59 6.10 0.83 -18.01
N GLU A 60 5.03 0.30 -17.42
CA GLU A 60 3.83 -0.07 -18.16
C GLU A 60 2.60 -0.16 -17.26
N VAL A 61 1.44 -0.12 -17.90
CA VAL A 61 0.14 -0.33 -17.26
C VAL A 61 -0.56 -1.45 -17.98
N GLN A 62 -1.01 -2.45 -17.22
CA GLN A 62 -1.79 -3.57 -17.71
C GLN A 62 -3.18 -3.54 -17.09
N VAL A 63 -4.20 -3.69 -17.93
CA VAL A 63 -5.61 -3.72 -17.53
C VAL A 63 -6.25 -5.04 -17.95
N GLY A 64 -7.18 -5.52 -17.12
CA GLY A 64 -7.95 -6.74 -17.37
C GLY A 64 -9.16 -6.51 -18.27
N GLU A 65 -9.91 -7.58 -18.52
CA GLU A 65 -11.16 -7.53 -19.30
C GLU A 65 -12.28 -6.69 -18.64
N ASP A 66 -12.20 -6.49 -17.33
CA ASP A 66 -13.12 -5.68 -16.53
C ASP A 66 -12.93 -4.17 -16.75
N PHE A 67 -11.86 -3.74 -17.43
CA PHE A 67 -11.59 -2.34 -17.68
C PHE A 67 -12.58 -1.71 -18.66
N ASN A 68 -13.26 -0.64 -18.22
CA ASN A 68 -14.09 0.19 -19.08
C ASN A 68 -13.49 1.59 -19.25
N SER A 69 -13.05 1.94 -20.45
CA SER A 69 -12.45 3.25 -20.75
C SER A 69 -13.40 4.45 -20.63
N GLU A 70 -14.72 4.23 -20.60
CA GLU A 70 -15.71 5.29 -20.34
C GLU A 70 -15.83 5.62 -18.85
N MET A 71 -15.49 4.65 -17.97
CA MET A 71 -15.65 4.75 -16.52
C MET A 71 -14.30 4.86 -15.79
N THR A 72 -13.22 4.43 -16.43
CA THR A 72 -11.86 4.44 -15.87
C THR A 72 -10.90 5.16 -16.80
N THR A 73 -10.25 6.18 -16.26
CA THR A 73 -9.27 7.01 -16.97
C THR A 73 -7.86 6.71 -16.48
N ILE A 74 -6.92 6.58 -17.42
CA ILE A 74 -5.49 6.39 -17.17
C ILE A 74 -4.76 7.39 -18.05
N GLN A 75 -4.03 8.33 -17.44
CA GLN A 75 -3.34 9.40 -18.15
C GLN A 75 -1.98 9.68 -17.52
N SER A 76 -0.95 9.83 -18.35
CA SER A 76 0.36 10.31 -17.89
C SER A 76 0.50 11.80 -18.18
N LYS A 77 0.89 12.58 -17.18
CA LYS A 77 1.20 14.01 -17.33
C LYS A 77 2.44 14.35 -16.52
N GLY A 78 3.52 14.68 -17.21
CA GLY A 78 4.84 14.87 -16.60
C GLY A 78 5.30 13.56 -15.97
N GLN A 79 5.69 13.60 -14.69
CA GLN A 79 6.17 12.42 -13.95
C GLN A 79 5.04 11.70 -13.18
N THR A 80 3.77 12.05 -13.44
CA THR A 80 2.62 11.50 -12.69
C THR A 80 1.70 10.71 -13.60
N LEU A 81 1.43 9.47 -13.20
CA LEU A 81 0.36 8.64 -13.75
C LEU A 81 -0.91 8.88 -12.94
N TYR A 82 -1.93 9.42 -13.58
CA TYR A 82 -3.25 9.68 -13.02
C TYR A 82 -4.18 8.54 -13.38
N ILE A 83 -4.82 7.97 -12.37
CA ILE A 83 -5.79 6.89 -12.51
C ILE A 83 -7.05 7.26 -11.75
N ASN A 84 -8.19 7.27 -12.41
CA ASN A 84 -9.48 7.49 -11.76
C ASN A 84 -10.50 6.49 -12.28
N SER A 85 -11.29 5.90 -11.37
CA SER A 85 -12.39 5.01 -11.75
C SER A 85 -13.69 5.38 -11.05
N MET A 86 -14.75 5.46 -11.84
CA MET A 86 -16.13 5.61 -11.39
C MET A 86 -16.91 4.28 -11.49
N GLU A 87 -16.22 3.17 -11.74
CA GLU A 87 -16.86 1.86 -11.87
C GLU A 87 -17.53 1.42 -10.55
N SER A 88 -18.69 0.76 -10.67
CA SER A 88 -19.41 0.23 -9.51
C SER A 88 -18.70 -1.00 -8.92
N ALA A 89 -18.09 -1.82 -9.78
CA ALA A 89 -17.18 -2.89 -9.39
C ALA A 89 -15.74 -2.37 -9.30
N GLN A 90 -14.94 -2.92 -8.39
CA GLN A 90 -13.55 -2.50 -8.25
C GLN A 90 -12.71 -3.07 -9.38
N VAL A 91 -12.25 -2.20 -10.28
CA VAL A 91 -11.33 -2.57 -11.37
C VAL A 91 -9.91 -2.74 -10.84
N THR A 92 -9.20 -3.78 -11.31
CA THR A 92 -7.78 -3.98 -10.98
C THR A 92 -6.86 -3.54 -12.11
N ILE A 93 -5.88 -2.69 -11.80
CA ILE A 93 -4.89 -2.19 -12.74
C ILE A 93 -3.50 -2.54 -12.21
N ASN A 94 -2.71 -3.24 -13.02
CA ASN A 94 -1.32 -3.54 -12.70
C ASN A 94 -0.44 -2.44 -13.29
N VAL A 95 0.44 -1.87 -12.47
CA VAL A 95 1.33 -0.78 -12.86
C VAL A 95 2.75 -1.16 -12.50
N SER A 96 3.60 -1.19 -13.51
CA SER A 96 5.05 -1.40 -13.38
C SER A 96 5.75 -0.05 -13.45
N VAL A 97 6.64 0.23 -12.48
CA VAL A 97 7.35 1.51 -12.40
C VAL A 97 8.77 1.29 -11.91
N LYS A 98 9.73 2.09 -12.40
CA LYS A 98 11.15 1.89 -12.08
C LYS A 98 11.55 2.46 -10.73
N ASP A 99 11.27 3.74 -10.52
CA ASP A 99 11.66 4.49 -9.31
C ASP A 99 10.42 5.19 -8.73
N LEU A 100 9.73 4.54 -7.79
CA LEU A 100 8.52 5.10 -7.20
C LEU A 100 8.87 6.11 -6.11
N GLN A 101 8.48 7.37 -6.31
CA GLN A 101 8.76 8.46 -5.39
C GLN A 101 7.51 8.96 -4.65
N ARG A 102 6.32 8.78 -5.23
CA ARG A 102 5.07 9.22 -4.59
C ARG A 102 3.87 8.35 -4.93
N ILE A 103 3.07 8.06 -3.92
CA ILE A 103 1.71 7.55 -4.01
C ILE A 103 0.78 8.61 -3.42
N GLU A 104 -0.20 9.05 -4.17
CA GLU A 104 -1.32 9.86 -3.68
C GLU A 104 -2.61 9.11 -3.98
N ALA A 105 -3.36 8.75 -2.93
CA ALA A 105 -4.56 7.93 -3.05
C ALA A 105 -5.75 8.55 -2.30
N ALA A 106 -6.92 8.55 -2.96
CA ALA A 106 -8.16 9.12 -2.44
C ALA A 106 -9.38 8.26 -2.81
N GLY A 107 -10.57 8.67 -2.37
CA GLY A 107 -11.82 7.92 -2.58
C GLY A 107 -11.81 6.56 -1.88
N SER A 108 -12.27 5.52 -2.57
CA SER A 108 -12.25 4.11 -2.12
C SER A 108 -11.12 3.30 -2.73
N SER A 109 -10.07 3.96 -3.22
CA SER A 109 -8.98 3.30 -3.95
C SER A 109 -8.13 2.41 -3.05
N VAL A 110 -7.56 1.36 -3.64
CA VAL A 110 -6.67 0.42 -2.95
C VAL A 110 -5.34 0.35 -3.70
N VAL A 111 -4.23 0.70 -3.05
CA VAL A 111 -2.89 0.57 -3.62
C VAL A 111 -2.13 -0.54 -2.90
N VAL A 112 -1.57 -1.49 -3.64
CA VAL A 112 -0.80 -2.61 -3.08
C VAL A 112 0.49 -2.77 -3.86
N THR A 113 1.63 -2.84 -3.16
CA THR A 113 2.89 -3.24 -3.79
C THR A 113 2.97 -4.77 -3.88
N SER A 114 3.24 -5.32 -5.07
CA SER A 114 3.40 -6.75 -5.31
C SER A 114 4.76 -7.28 -4.85
N ASN A 115 5.80 -6.43 -4.91
CA ASN A 115 7.17 -6.71 -4.49
C ASN A 115 7.69 -5.63 -3.52
N ASN A 116 8.96 -5.75 -3.11
CA ASN A 116 9.61 -4.74 -2.28
C ASN A 116 10.11 -3.60 -3.15
N PHE A 117 9.67 -2.37 -2.87
CA PHE A 117 10.21 -1.18 -3.51
C PHE A 117 11.49 -0.72 -2.81
N ASP A 118 12.63 -0.83 -3.50
CA ASP A 118 13.92 -0.27 -3.06
C ASP A 118 14.10 1.12 -3.68
N VAL A 119 13.95 2.17 -2.87
CA VAL A 119 13.84 3.55 -3.34
C VAL A 119 14.54 4.53 -2.40
N LYS A 120 15.09 5.60 -2.96
CA LYS A 120 15.77 6.62 -2.14
C LYS A 120 14.79 7.41 -1.28
N TYR A 121 13.65 7.79 -1.86
CA TYR A 121 12.63 8.61 -1.24
C TYR A 121 11.25 8.08 -1.63
N LEU A 122 10.37 7.89 -0.65
CA LEU A 122 8.98 7.55 -0.90
C LEU A 122 8.06 8.45 -0.09
N GLN A 123 7.06 9.03 -0.78
CA GLN A 123 5.99 9.79 -0.15
C GLN A 123 4.66 9.09 -0.36
N VAL A 124 3.86 8.97 0.70
CA VAL A 124 2.53 8.34 0.64
C VAL A 124 1.51 9.28 1.25
N PHE A 125 0.56 9.74 0.46
CA PHE A 125 -0.52 10.63 0.87
C PHE A 125 -1.85 9.91 0.69
N LEU A 126 -2.56 9.67 1.79
CA LEU A 126 -3.85 8.99 1.78
C LEU A 126 -4.93 9.89 2.36
N SER A 127 -6.11 9.88 1.75
CA SER A 127 -7.28 10.64 2.19
C SER A 127 -8.58 9.87 1.94
N GLN A 128 -9.68 10.36 2.49
CA GLN A 128 -11.00 9.74 2.44
C GLN A 128 -10.97 8.29 2.96
N SER A 129 -11.33 7.29 2.15
CA SER A 129 -11.35 5.88 2.54
C SER A 129 -10.29 5.05 1.80
N ALA A 130 -9.26 5.70 1.25
CA ALA A 130 -8.22 5.03 0.48
C ALA A 130 -7.42 4.07 1.38
N THR A 131 -6.98 2.94 0.83
CA THR A 131 -6.12 1.98 1.52
C THR A 131 -4.81 1.80 0.76
N ALA A 132 -3.67 1.94 1.44
CA ALA A 132 -2.38 1.58 0.88
C ALA A 132 -1.71 0.46 1.69
N LYS A 133 -1.22 -0.57 1.00
CA LYS A 133 -0.40 -1.65 1.54
C LYS A 133 0.96 -1.62 0.83
N VAL A 134 1.95 -1.05 1.50
CA VAL A 134 3.24 -0.73 0.89
C VAL A 134 4.35 -1.53 1.56
N LYS A 135 5.11 -2.26 0.76
CA LYS A 135 6.34 -2.95 1.14
C LYS A 135 7.52 -2.24 0.50
N THR A 136 8.42 -1.68 1.31
CA THR A 136 9.53 -0.86 0.82
C THR A 136 10.78 -0.97 1.69
N THR A 137 11.94 -0.81 1.05
CA THR A 137 13.20 -0.40 1.67
C THR A 137 13.45 1.03 1.21
N ALA A 138 13.38 2.02 2.11
CA ALA A 138 13.47 3.42 1.76
C ALA A 138 14.60 4.15 2.48
N GLY A 139 15.31 5.05 1.79
CA GLY A 139 16.18 6.01 2.48
C GLY A 139 15.35 6.95 3.37
N SER A 140 14.33 7.59 2.80
CA SER A 140 13.36 8.39 3.56
C SER A 140 11.93 8.05 3.15
N LEU A 141 11.09 7.80 4.15
CA LEU A 141 9.67 7.55 4.01
C LEU A 141 8.88 8.67 4.68
N TYR A 142 8.05 9.37 3.91
CA TYR A 142 7.14 10.39 4.41
C TYR A 142 5.70 9.98 4.16
N THR A 143 4.89 9.90 5.21
CA THR A 143 3.53 9.36 5.16
C THR A 143 2.54 10.33 5.77
N VAL A 144 1.46 10.61 5.06
CA VAL A 144 0.32 11.40 5.53
C VAL A 144 -0.95 10.56 5.38
N VAL A 145 -1.65 10.34 6.49
CA VAL A 145 -2.87 9.53 6.54
C VAL A 145 -4.00 10.39 7.13
N ASN A 146 -4.87 10.88 6.26
CA ASN A 146 -6.01 11.72 6.63
C ASN A 146 -7.33 10.94 6.61
N ASP A 147 -8.36 11.52 7.21
CA ASP A 147 -9.73 10.98 7.24
C ASP A 147 -9.77 9.52 7.75
N ASP A 148 -10.51 8.65 7.05
CA ASP A 148 -10.66 7.23 7.34
C ASP A 148 -9.67 6.36 6.55
N ALA A 149 -8.66 6.96 5.92
CA ALA A 149 -7.73 6.25 5.06
C ALA A 149 -6.84 5.32 5.89
N VAL A 150 -6.43 4.18 5.31
CA VAL A 150 -5.68 3.13 6.01
C VAL A 150 -4.34 2.92 5.34
N LEU A 151 -3.28 3.02 6.14
CA LEU A 151 -1.91 2.70 5.74
C LEU A 151 -1.45 1.39 6.40
N ARG A 152 -0.91 0.47 5.60
CA ARG A 152 -0.16 -0.70 6.09
C ARG A 152 1.25 -0.68 5.51
N LEU A 153 2.25 -0.70 6.39
CA LEU A 153 3.66 -0.68 6.02
C LEU A 153 4.35 -1.99 6.37
N ASN A 154 5.26 -2.39 5.49
CA ASN A 154 6.18 -3.52 5.68
C ASN A 154 7.57 -3.14 5.12
N GLY A 155 8.64 -3.72 5.67
CA GLY A 155 10.01 -3.47 5.21
C GLY A 155 10.78 -2.54 6.14
N SER A 156 11.55 -1.61 5.58
CA SER A 156 12.41 -0.73 6.39
C SER A 156 12.60 0.67 5.83
N ALA A 157 12.93 1.63 6.70
CA ALA A 157 13.43 2.93 6.26
C ALA A 157 14.55 3.49 7.16
N ASP A 158 15.48 4.26 6.61
CA ASP A 158 16.42 5.00 7.48
C ASP A 158 15.67 6.08 8.26
N GLU A 159 14.90 6.91 7.56
CA GLU A 159 14.07 7.96 8.15
C GLU A 159 12.58 7.71 7.87
N HIS A 160 11.73 7.72 8.89
CA HIS A 160 10.27 7.67 8.73
C HIS A 160 9.58 8.85 9.43
N THR A 161 8.86 9.66 8.65
CA THR A 161 7.94 10.66 9.19
C THR A 161 6.49 10.26 8.91
N LEU A 162 5.70 10.14 9.97
CA LEU A 162 4.28 9.86 9.92
C LEU A 162 3.47 11.06 10.42
N ILE A 163 2.51 11.48 9.62
CA ILE A 163 1.46 12.40 10.00
C ILE A 163 0.14 11.67 9.84
N ALA A 164 -0.63 11.52 10.91
CA ALA A 164 -1.91 10.82 10.86
C ALA A 164 -3.01 11.62 11.56
N ALA A 165 -4.20 11.67 10.96
CA ALA A 165 -5.40 12.13 11.67
C ALA A 165 -5.77 11.14 12.80
N ASN A 166 -5.58 9.84 12.55
CA ASN A 166 -5.81 8.77 13.52
C ASN A 166 -4.76 7.65 13.37
N LEU A 167 -3.91 7.47 14.39
CA LEU A 167 -2.85 6.45 14.37
C LEU A 167 -3.38 5.02 14.27
N LYS A 168 -4.63 4.74 14.67
CA LYS A 168 -5.22 3.39 14.54
C LYS A 168 -5.33 2.93 13.10
N ASN A 169 -5.38 3.87 12.15
CA ASN A 169 -5.44 3.58 10.73
C ASN A 169 -4.06 3.35 10.10
N THR A 170 -2.98 3.50 10.87
CA THR A 170 -1.61 3.20 10.43
C THR A 170 -1.12 1.93 11.10
N LYS A 171 -0.89 0.88 10.29
CA LYS A 171 -0.41 -0.43 10.74
C LYS A 171 1.03 -0.61 10.28
N LEU A 172 1.95 -0.55 11.24
CA LEU A 172 3.36 -0.84 11.03
C LEU A 172 3.56 -2.34 11.28
N ASP A 173 3.28 -3.19 10.28
CA ASP A 173 3.23 -4.64 10.46
C ASP A 173 4.63 -5.20 10.80
N ASN A 174 5.46 -5.50 9.79
CA ASN A 174 6.89 -5.80 9.97
C ASN A 174 7.73 -4.65 9.43
N PHE A 175 7.35 -3.42 9.78
CA PHE A 175 8.06 -2.22 9.37
C PHE A 175 9.00 -1.75 10.47
N VAL A 176 10.26 -1.52 10.13
CA VAL A 176 11.27 -0.99 11.04
C VAL A 176 11.88 0.29 10.49
N SER A 177 12.21 1.24 11.35
CA SER A 177 12.97 2.42 10.92
C SER A 177 14.04 2.79 11.92
N LYS A 178 15.18 3.30 11.42
CA LYS A 178 16.29 3.74 12.28
C LYS A 178 15.87 4.98 13.08
N ASN A 179 15.23 5.93 12.42
CA ASN A 179 14.75 7.18 13.00
C ASN A 179 13.28 7.41 12.61
N SER A 180 12.41 7.57 13.61
CA SER A 180 10.97 7.75 13.38
C SER A 180 10.42 8.96 14.11
N THR A 181 9.63 9.77 13.40
CA THR A 181 8.80 10.83 14.00
C THR A 181 7.34 10.60 13.63
N ALA A 182 6.44 10.65 14.61
CA ALA A 182 5.01 10.53 14.39
C ALA A 182 4.26 11.72 14.99
N THR A 183 3.40 12.36 14.20
CA THR A 183 2.54 13.47 14.62
C THR A 183 1.09 13.12 14.39
N VAL A 184 0.24 13.38 15.38
CA VAL A 184 -1.22 13.26 15.25
C VAL A 184 -1.83 14.62 15.05
N ILE A 185 -2.52 14.82 13.93
CA ILE A 185 -3.26 16.07 13.69
C ILE A 185 -4.68 15.86 14.22
N ALA A 186 -4.95 16.40 15.41
CA ALA A 186 -6.32 16.49 15.89
C ALA A 186 -7.08 17.52 15.05
N MET A 187 -8.04 17.09 14.23
CA MET A 187 -8.99 18.00 13.61
C MET A 187 -9.84 18.64 14.72
N LYS A 188 -9.51 19.87 15.11
CA LYS A 188 -10.43 20.69 15.91
C LYS A 188 -11.60 21.07 15.00
N ALA A 189 -12.82 20.71 15.39
CA ALA A 189 -14.01 21.25 14.75
C ALA A 189 -13.98 22.78 14.88
N VAL A 190 -13.75 23.49 13.77
CA VAL A 190 -13.92 24.93 13.71
C VAL A 190 -15.42 25.18 13.63
N LYS A 191 -16.02 25.59 14.75
CA LYS A 191 -17.41 26.04 14.79
C LYS A 191 -17.46 27.37 14.02
N LEU A 192 -17.82 27.33 12.74
CA LEU A 192 -18.18 28.52 11.98
C LEU A 192 -19.49 29.04 12.56
N ALA A 193 -19.39 29.98 13.50
CA ALA A 193 -20.54 30.79 13.87
C ALA A 193 -20.83 31.70 12.67
N ALA A 194 -21.96 31.45 11.99
CA ALA A 194 -22.54 32.41 11.07
C ALA A 194 -22.93 33.63 11.91
N ASN A 195 -22.08 34.65 11.94
CA ASN A 195 -22.41 35.91 12.58
C ASN A 195 -23.01 36.84 11.53
N ASP A 196 -24.33 36.90 11.56
CA ASP A 196 -25.24 37.96 11.13
C ASP A 196 -24.74 38.93 10.04
N ILE A 197 -25.20 38.69 8.82
CA ILE A 197 -25.36 39.74 7.81
C ILE A 197 -26.46 40.68 8.32
N ARG A 198 -26.07 41.87 8.75
CA ARG A 198 -26.94 43.04 8.89
C ARG A 198 -26.43 44.16 8.02
#